data_AF-A0A951C7P3-F1
#
_entry.id   AF-A0A951C7P3-F1
#
_cell.length_a   1.000
_cell.length_b   1.000
_cell.length_c   1.000
_cell.angle_alpha   90.00
_cell.angle_beta   90.00
_cell.angle_gamma   90.00
#
_symmetry.space_group_name_H-M   'P 1'
#
loop_
_entity.id
_entity.type
_entity.pdbx_description
1 polymer ?
#
loop_
_entity_poly.entity_id
_entity_poly.type
_entity_poly.pdbx_seq_one_letter_code
_entity_poly.pdbx_strand_id
1 'polypeptide(L)'
;MRTRVLIAVVTVVSGVLSLPGSAHATGLGGLALPLPLVAPAPHPTAAPAAAAGLEGVPRFDHVFTIVLENENFDTSWNTPGPSGPTYLQQLKAQGSFADEYFGVSHVSAGNYIAMTSGQLPNPLFDTDCMVSWGLCETTEKLTLDGGRSIADQVEGTGQTWKAYMDAMAVPCQHPALTDLQDPYQVG
;
A
#
# COMPACT_ATOMS: atom_id res chain seq x y z
N MET A 1 -7.60 -25.38 12.08
CA MET A 1 -6.85 -24.58 11.09
C MET A 1 -6.49 -23.25 11.75
N ARG A 2 -5.27 -22.73 11.59
CA ARG A 2 -4.89 -21.41 12.13
C ARG A 2 -5.17 -20.37 11.05
N THR A 3 -5.98 -19.36 11.36
CA THR A 3 -6.24 -18.20 10.50
C THR A 3 -4.94 -17.42 10.26
N ARG A 4 -4.66 -17.06 9.01
CA ARG A 4 -3.50 -16.26 8.61
C ARG A 4 -3.94 -14.89 8.13
N VAL A 5 -3.38 -13.86 8.76
CA VAL A 5 -3.75 -12.46 8.52
C VAL A 5 -2.52 -11.69 8.06
N LEU A 6 -2.67 -10.91 6.98
CA LEU A 6 -1.72 -9.88 6.57
C LEU A 6 -2.30 -8.50 6.91
N ILE A 7 -1.50 -7.63 7.52
CA ILE A 7 -1.86 -6.23 7.76
C ILE A 7 -0.80 -5.38 7.09
N ALA A 8 -1.21 -4.56 6.12
CA ALA A 8 -0.39 -3.52 5.50
C ALA A 8 -0.86 -2.17 6.02
N VAL A 9 0.07 -1.36 6.54
CA VAL A 9 -0.19 0.03 6.95
C VAL A 9 0.55 0.94 5.98
N VAL A 10 -0.19 1.80 5.29
CA VAL A 10 0.32 2.71 4.26
C VAL A 10 0.12 4.14 4.73
N THR A 11 1.18 4.93 4.76
CA THR A 11 1.10 6.37 5.06
C THR A 11 1.03 7.14 3.74
N VAL A 12 -0.03 7.94 3.55
CA VAL A 12 -0.12 8.85 2.41
C VAL A 12 0.35 10.22 2.86
N VAL A 13 1.55 10.60 2.42
CA VAL A 13 2.24 11.79 2.90
C VAL A 13 1.67 13.04 2.23
N SER A 14 1.17 13.99 3.01
CA SER A 14 1.00 15.38 2.57
C SER A 14 2.34 16.10 2.69
N GLY A 15 3.17 16.07 1.64
CA GLY A 15 4.48 16.73 1.68
C GLY A 15 5.36 16.49 0.46
N VAL A 16 6.03 17.56 0.02
CA VAL A 16 6.88 17.61 -1.19
C VAL A 16 8.08 16.67 -1.06
N LEU A 17 8.11 15.60 -1.86
CA LEU A 17 9.31 14.81 -2.05
C LEU A 17 10.33 15.65 -2.85
N SER A 18 11.30 16.23 -2.16
CA SER A 18 12.53 16.71 -2.81
C SER A 18 13.42 15.49 -3.06
N LEU A 19 13.44 14.99 -4.30
CA LEU A 19 14.31 13.88 -4.71
C LEU A 19 15.79 14.32 -4.64
N PRO A 20 16.65 13.67 -3.82
CA PRO A 20 18.09 13.81 -3.96
C PRO A 20 18.55 13.06 -5.23
N GLY A 21 19.38 13.74 -6.03
CA GLY A 21 19.84 13.28 -7.34
C GLY A 21 20.61 11.96 -7.32
N SER A 22 20.39 11.16 -8.36
CA SER A 22 20.99 9.86 -8.59
C SER A 22 22.51 9.93 -8.74
N ALA A 23 23.26 9.30 -7.83
CA ALA A 23 24.69 9.07 -8.00
C ALA A 23 24.93 7.71 -8.69
N HIS A 24 25.71 7.73 -9.77
CA HIS A 24 26.15 6.56 -10.52
C HIS A 24 27.20 5.77 -9.69
N ALA A 25 27.00 4.47 -9.52
CA ALA A 25 28.02 3.57 -8.95
C ALA A 25 28.71 2.75 -10.06
N THR A 26 30.00 3.01 -10.27
CA THR A 26 30.89 2.25 -11.15
C THR A 26 31.59 1.11 -10.40
N GLY A 27 31.40 -0.13 -10.86
CA GLY A 27 32.44 -1.09 -11.23
C GLY A 27 33.46 -1.67 -10.22
N LEU A 28 33.31 -2.99 -10.02
CA LEU A 28 34.31 -4.09 -10.00
C LEU A 28 35.43 -4.15 -8.93
N GLY A 29 35.52 -5.32 -8.29
CA GLY A 29 36.73 -5.79 -7.58
C GLY A 29 36.51 -7.06 -6.77
N GLY A 30 36.70 -8.23 -7.38
CA GLY A 30 36.63 -9.52 -6.69
C GLY A 30 37.92 -9.85 -5.93
N LEU A 31 37.78 -10.53 -4.78
CA LEU A 31 38.85 -11.23 -4.08
C LEU A 31 38.23 -12.44 -3.33
N ALA A 32 38.66 -13.64 -3.70
CA ALA A 32 38.25 -14.90 -3.10
C ALA A 32 39.07 -15.20 -1.83
N LEU A 33 38.41 -15.62 -0.75
CA LEU A 33 39.04 -16.17 0.46
C LEU A 33 38.62 -17.65 0.64
N PRO A 34 39.48 -18.50 1.24
CA PRO A 34 39.21 -19.92 1.40
C PRO A 34 38.27 -20.21 2.58
N LEU A 35 37.37 -21.19 2.40
CA LEU A 35 36.44 -21.69 3.43
C LEU A 35 37.12 -22.69 4.37
N PRO A 36 36.95 -22.59 5.70
CA PRO A 36 37.19 -23.71 6.61
C PRO A 36 35.98 -24.67 6.64
N LEU A 37 36.28 -25.96 6.72
CA LEU A 37 35.31 -27.05 6.83
C LEU A 37 34.69 -27.07 8.24
N VAL A 38 33.41 -26.70 8.34
CA VAL A 38 32.61 -26.77 9.57
C VAL A 38 31.78 -28.06 9.58
N ALA A 39 31.84 -28.81 10.67
CA ALA A 39 31.03 -30.01 10.89
C ALA A 39 29.55 -29.66 11.11
N PRO A 40 28.59 -30.48 10.64
CA PRO A 40 27.16 -30.17 10.77
C PRO A 40 26.69 -30.36 12.21
N ALA A 41 26.20 -29.30 12.83
CA ALA A 41 25.43 -29.35 14.07
C ALA A 41 24.00 -29.87 13.77
N PRO A 42 23.34 -30.57 14.72
CA PRO A 42 21.96 -31.02 14.54
C PRO A 42 21.04 -29.81 14.38
N HIS A 43 20.39 -29.71 13.22
CA HIS A 43 19.46 -28.63 12.91
C HIS A 43 18.16 -28.81 13.69
N PRO A 44 17.64 -27.75 14.37
CA PRO A 44 16.30 -27.79 14.92
C PRO A 44 15.30 -28.03 13.78
N THR A 45 14.43 -29.00 13.95
CA THR A 45 13.39 -29.35 12.97
C THR A 45 12.44 -28.15 12.85
N ALA A 46 12.57 -27.39 11.75
CA ALA A 46 11.69 -26.29 11.44
C ALA A 46 10.24 -26.81 11.30
N ALA A 47 9.31 -26.07 11.90
CA ALA A 47 7.88 -26.32 11.72
C ALA A 47 7.53 -26.35 10.23
N PRO A 48 6.50 -27.11 9.81
CA PRO A 48 6.16 -27.25 8.39
C PRO A 48 5.89 -25.86 7.79
N ALA A 49 6.69 -25.48 6.80
CA ALA A 49 6.47 -24.27 6.03
C ALA A 49 5.06 -24.36 5.40
N ALA A 50 4.33 -23.25 5.47
CA ALA A 50 3.13 -23.07 4.67
C ALA A 50 3.44 -23.43 3.20
N ALA A 51 2.50 -24.10 2.51
CA ALA A 51 2.61 -24.22 1.05
C ALA A 51 2.88 -22.82 0.48
N ALA A 52 4.05 -22.67 -0.13
CA ALA A 52 4.46 -21.42 -0.75
C ALA A 52 3.43 -21.08 -1.83
N GLY A 53 2.85 -19.88 -1.76
CA GLY A 53 2.14 -19.32 -2.90
C GLY A 53 3.14 -18.91 -3.99
N LEU A 54 2.65 -18.18 -4.99
CA LEU A 54 3.52 -17.59 -6.00
C LEU A 54 4.65 -16.81 -5.31
N GLU A 55 5.87 -17.00 -5.81
CA GLU A 55 7.08 -16.28 -5.35
C GLU A 55 7.40 -16.42 -3.86
N GLY A 56 6.93 -17.49 -3.20
CA GLY A 56 7.19 -17.71 -1.77
C GLY A 56 6.25 -16.93 -0.84
N VAL A 57 5.31 -16.16 -1.38
CA VAL A 57 4.30 -15.45 -0.60
C VAL A 57 3.31 -16.46 -0.01
N PRO A 58 3.12 -16.52 1.31
CA PRO A 58 2.14 -17.42 1.90
C PRO A 58 0.72 -17.08 1.45
N ARG A 59 -0.14 -18.10 1.32
CA ARG A 59 -1.58 -17.86 1.20
C ARG A 59 -2.14 -17.33 2.52
N PHE A 60 -2.82 -16.19 2.46
CA PHE A 60 -3.53 -15.55 3.57
C PHE A 60 -5.04 -15.84 3.49
N ASP A 61 -5.69 -15.89 4.65
CA ASP A 61 -7.15 -16.02 4.75
C ASP A 61 -7.82 -14.63 4.77
N HIS A 62 -7.11 -13.64 5.33
CA HIS A 62 -7.55 -12.25 5.40
C HIS A 62 -6.38 -11.30 5.14
N VAL A 63 -6.64 -10.23 4.41
CA VAL A 63 -5.70 -9.13 4.15
C VAL A 63 -6.38 -7.82 4.51
N PHE A 64 -5.71 -7.00 5.31
CA PHE A 64 -6.16 -5.66 5.68
C PHE A 64 -5.15 -4.64 5.16
N THR A 65 -5.64 -3.61 4.49
CA THR A 65 -4.87 -2.41 4.15
C THR A 65 -5.42 -1.26 4.97
N ILE A 66 -4.58 -0.65 5.78
CA ILE A 66 -4.92 0.51 6.62
C ILE A 66 -4.17 1.70 6.03
N VAL A 67 -4.91 2.74 5.65
CA VAL A 67 -4.33 3.95 5.10
C VAL A 67 -4.38 5.04 6.15
N LEU A 68 -3.21 5.65 6.43
CA LEU A 68 -3.09 6.82 7.27
C LEU A 68 -3.13 8.04 6.34
N GLU A 69 -4.32 8.63 6.22
CA GLU A 69 -4.55 9.84 5.43
C GLU A 69 -3.99 11.08 6.12
N ASN A 70 -3.43 12.00 5.34
CA ASN A 70 -2.80 13.24 5.78
C ASN A 70 -1.73 13.11 6.88
N GLU A 71 -1.11 11.94 7.01
CA GLU A 71 -0.09 11.68 8.02
C GLU A 71 1.33 11.81 7.46
N ASN A 72 2.26 12.23 8.32
CA ASN A 72 3.68 12.29 7.98
C ASN A 72 4.41 11.01 8.45
N PHE A 73 5.47 10.63 7.74
CA PHE A 73 6.31 9.50 8.13
C PHE A 73 6.89 9.66 9.54
N ASP A 74 7.45 10.82 9.87
CA ASP A 74 8.11 11.05 11.16
C ASP A 74 7.12 11.09 12.32
N THR A 75 5.95 11.70 12.13
CA THR A 75 4.88 11.72 13.14
C THR A 75 4.34 10.32 13.39
N SER A 76 4.19 9.53 12.33
CA SER A 76 3.69 8.16 12.40
C SER A 76 4.72 7.18 13.01
N TRP A 77 5.97 7.24 12.56
CA TRP A 77 6.91 6.14 12.76
C TRP A 77 8.13 6.47 13.62
N ASN A 78 8.43 7.75 13.82
CA ASN A 78 9.63 8.23 14.52
C ASN A 78 9.33 9.08 15.76
N THR A 79 8.07 9.21 16.17
CA THR A 79 7.67 9.94 17.38
C THR A 79 7.48 8.97 18.56
N PRO A 80 8.47 8.80 19.46
CA PRO A 80 8.39 7.81 20.52
C PRO A 80 7.44 8.23 21.64
N GLY A 81 6.93 7.24 22.37
CA GLY A 81 6.16 7.44 23.59
C GLY A 81 4.69 7.83 23.33
N PRO A 82 3.99 8.29 24.38
CA PRO A 82 2.53 8.45 24.35
C PRO A 82 2.04 9.55 23.39
N SER A 83 2.93 10.40 22.88
CA SER A 83 2.63 11.44 21.89
C SER A 83 2.60 10.94 20.45
N GLY A 84 3.12 9.73 20.17
CA GLY A 84 3.06 9.12 18.84
C GLY A 84 2.17 7.87 18.82
N PRO A 85 1.86 7.31 17.63
CA PRO A 85 1.01 6.13 17.50
C PRO A 85 1.77 4.87 17.92
N THR A 86 1.91 4.70 19.23
CA THR A 86 2.74 3.66 19.87
C THR A 86 2.41 2.26 19.36
N TYR A 87 1.13 1.95 19.14
CA TYR A 87 0.72 0.65 18.60
C TYR A 87 1.23 0.41 17.18
N LEU A 88 1.10 1.40 16.28
CA LEU A 88 1.59 1.27 14.91
C LEU A 88 3.10 1.05 14.90
N GLN A 89 3.85 1.83 15.68
CA GLN A 89 5.31 1.70 15.77
C GLN A 89 5.75 0.31 16.26
N GLN A 90 4.98 -0.33 17.14
CA GLN A 90 5.26 -1.71 17.59
C GLN A 90 5.08 -2.76 16.48
N LEU A 91 4.31 -2.47 15.42
CA LEU A 91 4.13 -3.39 14.30
C LEU A 91 5.39 -3.52 13.44
N LYS A 92 6.29 -2.51 13.45
CA LYS A 92 7.56 -2.55 12.70
C LYS A 92 8.39 -3.80 13.02
N ALA A 93 8.41 -4.22 14.29
CA ALA A 93 9.16 -5.38 14.75
C ALA A 93 8.45 -6.73 14.49
N GLN A 94 7.20 -6.70 14.02
CA GLN A 94 6.34 -7.88 13.84
C GLN A 94 6.18 -8.28 12.36
N GLY A 95 6.76 -7.52 11.43
CA GLY A 95 6.63 -7.75 10.01
C GLY A 95 7.76 -7.10 9.21
N SER A 96 7.46 -6.79 7.96
CA SER A 96 8.34 -6.02 7.09
C SER A 96 7.96 -4.54 7.15
N PHE A 97 8.96 -3.67 7.22
CA PHE A 97 8.79 -2.22 7.19
C PHE A 97 9.52 -1.66 5.97
N ALA A 98 8.77 -1.00 5.09
CA ALA A 98 9.31 -0.34 3.90
C ALA A 98 9.35 1.18 4.15
N ASP A 99 10.49 1.68 4.59
CA ASP A 99 10.73 3.10 4.88
C ASP A 99 11.04 3.94 3.64
N GLU A 100 11.20 3.29 2.49
CA GLU A 100 11.36 3.92 1.17
C GLU A 100 10.11 3.72 0.29
N TYR A 101 8.92 3.75 0.90
CA TYR A 101 7.63 3.71 0.19
C TYR A 101 7.09 5.14 -0.01
N PHE A 102 6.90 5.54 -1.28
CA PHE A 102 6.51 6.91 -1.63
C PHE A 102 5.16 6.94 -2.36
N GLY A 103 4.40 8.01 -2.10
CA GLY A 103 3.22 8.33 -2.89
C GLY A 103 3.58 8.69 -4.33
N VAL A 104 2.61 8.53 -5.23
CA VAL A 104 2.73 8.90 -6.65
C VAL A 104 2.05 10.24 -6.98
N SER A 105 1.31 10.81 -6.03
CA SER A 105 0.69 12.12 -6.12
C SER A 105 0.90 12.92 -4.82
N HIS A 106 0.80 14.25 -4.93
CA HIS A 106 0.83 15.14 -3.76
C HIS A 106 -0.48 15.11 -2.97
N VAL A 107 -1.61 14.83 -3.64
CA VAL A 107 -2.95 14.83 -3.03
C VAL A 107 -3.47 13.41 -2.84
N SER A 108 -4.44 13.23 -1.94
CA SER A 108 -4.86 11.92 -1.44
C SER A 108 -5.44 11.03 -2.55
N ALA A 109 -6.35 11.55 -3.38
CA ALA A 109 -7.11 10.76 -4.33
C ALA A 109 -6.22 10.10 -5.39
N GLY A 110 -5.20 10.81 -5.88
CA GLY A 110 -4.25 10.23 -6.84
C GLY A 110 -3.48 9.03 -6.27
N ASN A 111 -3.15 9.06 -4.97
CA ASN A 111 -2.51 7.94 -4.30
C ASN A 111 -3.47 6.75 -4.13
N TYR A 112 -4.75 6.99 -3.84
CA TYR A 112 -5.75 5.93 -3.71
C TYR A 112 -6.03 5.22 -5.03
N ILE A 113 -6.17 5.98 -6.12
CA ILE A 113 -6.33 5.42 -7.46
C ILE A 113 -5.14 4.52 -7.78
N ALA A 114 -3.91 5.00 -7.60
CA ALA A 114 -2.74 4.20 -7.91
C ALA A 114 -2.58 2.96 -7.04
N MET A 115 -2.86 3.07 -5.74
CA MET A 115 -2.80 1.95 -4.81
C MET A 115 -3.82 0.85 -5.16
N THR A 116 -5.01 1.22 -5.62
CA THR A 116 -6.10 0.27 -5.86
C THR A 116 -6.15 -0.26 -7.29
N SER A 117 -5.74 0.52 -8.30
CA SER A 117 -5.71 0.09 -9.71
C SER A 117 -4.35 -0.44 -10.15
N GLY A 118 -3.26 0.00 -9.50
CA GLY A 118 -1.90 -0.24 -9.98
C GLY A 118 -1.53 0.63 -11.20
N GLN A 119 -2.39 1.59 -11.59
CA GLN A 119 -2.15 2.54 -12.67
C GLN A 119 -1.64 3.88 -12.14
N LEU A 120 -0.97 4.67 -12.96
CA LEU A 120 -0.73 6.07 -12.62
C LEU A 120 -2.06 6.84 -12.63
N PRO A 121 -2.28 7.74 -11.66
CA PRO A 121 -3.52 8.52 -11.62
C PRO A 121 -3.56 9.49 -12.80
N ASN A 122 -4.74 9.73 -13.33
CA ASN A 122 -4.88 10.74 -14.39
C ASN A 122 -4.76 12.19 -13.81
N PRO A 123 -4.39 13.20 -14.62
CA PRO A 123 -4.15 14.57 -14.14
C PRO A 123 -5.35 15.25 -13.44
N LEU A 124 -6.58 14.77 -13.62
CA LEU A 124 -7.75 15.30 -12.88
C LEU A 124 -7.59 15.05 -11.37
N PHE A 125 -6.86 13.99 -10.98
CA PHE A 125 -6.56 13.67 -9.59
C PHE A 125 -5.41 14.45 -8.98
N ASP A 126 -4.73 15.34 -9.73
CA ASP A 126 -3.76 16.28 -9.14
C ASP A 126 -4.46 17.34 -8.25
N THR A 127 -5.77 17.45 -8.40
CA THR A 127 -6.65 18.35 -7.62
C THR A 127 -7.72 17.56 -6.88
N ASP A 128 -7.45 16.32 -6.53
CA ASP A 128 -8.38 15.47 -5.79
C ASP A 128 -9.74 15.29 -6.51
N CYS A 129 -9.75 15.40 -7.85
CA CYS A 129 -10.97 15.35 -8.66
C CYS A 129 -12.00 16.46 -8.34
N MET A 130 -11.56 17.65 -7.93
CA MET A 130 -12.46 18.75 -7.57
C MET A 130 -13.25 19.38 -8.75
N VAL A 131 -13.02 18.94 -9.99
CA VAL A 131 -13.57 19.55 -11.21
C VAL A 131 -14.91 18.96 -11.66
N SER A 132 -15.03 17.63 -11.65
CA SER A 132 -16.24 16.88 -12.01
C SER A 132 -16.03 15.40 -11.73
N TRP A 133 -16.85 14.83 -10.86
CA TRP A 133 -16.78 13.41 -10.53
C TRP A 133 -16.99 12.53 -11.77
N GLY A 134 -18.01 12.82 -12.59
CA GLY A 134 -18.29 12.07 -13.80
C GLY A 134 -17.13 12.08 -14.82
N LEU A 135 -16.39 13.18 -14.93
CA LEU A 135 -15.20 13.24 -15.78
C LEU A 135 -14.09 12.34 -15.24
N CYS A 136 -13.78 12.41 -13.94
CA CYS A 136 -12.74 11.57 -13.35
C CYS A 136 -13.09 10.09 -13.47
N GLU A 137 -14.33 9.71 -13.12
CA GLU A 137 -14.80 8.32 -13.19
C GLU A 137 -14.73 7.77 -14.63
N THR A 138 -15.15 8.58 -15.60
CA THR A 138 -15.09 8.19 -17.02
C THR A 138 -13.65 8.08 -17.50
N THR A 139 -12.76 9.02 -17.13
CA THR A 139 -11.36 9.01 -17.54
C THR A 139 -10.59 7.82 -16.97
N GLU A 140 -10.82 7.45 -15.70
CA GLU A 140 -10.21 6.25 -15.12
C GLU A 140 -10.60 4.97 -15.85
N LYS A 141 -11.85 4.88 -16.33
CA LYS A 141 -12.30 3.72 -17.12
C LYS A 141 -11.68 3.63 -18.51
N LEU A 142 -10.95 4.66 -18.97
CA LEU A 142 -10.23 4.65 -20.24
C LEU A 142 -8.81 4.08 -20.11
N THR A 143 -8.37 3.66 -18.92
CA THR A 143 -7.09 2.96 -18.75
C THR A 143 -7.07 1.62 -19.48
N LEU A 144 -5.87 1.08 -19.72
CA LEU A 144 -5.67 -0.11 -20.56
C LEU A 144 -6.42 -1.36 -20.08
N ASP A 145 -6.71 -1.45 -18.78
CA ASP A 145 -7.46 -2.56 -18.17
C ASP A 145 -8.96 -2.26 -17.99
N GLY A 146 -9.43 -1.11 -18.46
CA GLY A 146 -10.82 -0.65 -18.33
C GLY A 146 -11.16 -0.09 -16.95
N GLY A 147 -10.17 0.42 -16.21
CA GLY A 147 -10.35 0.94 -14.85
C GLY A 147 -10.45 -0.18 -13.81
N ARG A 148 -9.90 -1.36 -14.09
CA ARG A 148 -10.00 -2.50 -13.18
C ARG A 148 -9.12 -2.31 -11.95
N SER A 149 -9.71 -2.46 -10.78
CA SER A 149 -9.04 -2.38 -9.49
C SER A 149 -8.70 -3.75 -8.91
N ILE A 150 -7.97 -3.76 -7.80
CA ILE A 150 -7.77 -4.94 -6.97
C ILE A 150 -9.11 -5.48 -6.42
N ALA A 151 -10.09 -4.61 -6.17
CA ALA A 151 -11.42 -5.02 -5.72
C ALA A 151 -12.13 -5.87 -6.79
N ASP A 152 -12.11 -5.44 -8.05
CA ASP A 152 -12.68 -6.20 -9.18
C ASP A 152 -11.98 -7.55 -9.34
N GLN A 153 -10.67 -7.60 -9.14
CA GLN A 153 -9.89 -8.83 -9.20
C GLN A 153 -10.25 -9.80 -8.07
N VAL A 154 -10.44 -9.31 -6.85
CA VAL A 154 -10.88 -10.11 -5.70
C VAL A 154 -12.29 -10.66 -5.96
N GLU A 155 -13.22 -9.82 -6.40
CA GLU A 155 -14.59 -10.24 -6.75
C GLU A 155 -14.60 -11.29 -7.87
N GLY A 156 -13.77 -11.12 -8.90
CA GLY A 156 -13.63 -12.07 -10.01
C GLY A 156 -13.19 -13.48 -9.58
N THR A 157 -12.61 -13.64 -8.39
CA THR A 157 -12.26 -14.94 -7.80
C THR A 157 -13.34 -15.54 -6.90
N GLY A 158 -14.46 -14.83 -6.69
CA GLY A 158 -15.52 -15.21 -5.75
C GLY A 158 -15.17 -14.94 -4.28
N GLN A 159 -14.09 -14.20 -4.02
CA GLN A 159 -13.73 -13.75 -2.67
C GLN A 159 -14.46 -12.44 -2.33
N THR A 160 -14.61 -12.16 -1.04
CA THR A 160 -15.29 -10.97 -0.56
C THR A 160 -14.30 -9.90 -0.12
N TRP A 161 -14.61 -8.64 -0.38
CA TRP A 161 -13.90 -7.49 0.18
C TRP A 161 -14.89 -6.48 0.75
N LYS A 162 -14.37 -5.56 1.56
CA LYS A 162 -15.09 -4.39 2.07
C LYS A 162 -14.10 -3.24 2.24
N ALA A 163 -14.55 -2.02 1.98
CA ALA A 163 -13.85 -0.81 2.42
C ALA A 163 -14.68 -0.12 3.51
N TYR A 164 -13.96 0.52 4.42
CA TYR A 164 -14.52 1.38 5.46
C TYR A 164 -13.77 2.70 5.35
N MET A 165 -14.46 3.74 4.91
CA MET A 165 -13.92 5.09 4.74
C MET A 165 -14.65 6.00 5.71
N ASP A 166 -13.96 7.04 6.19
CA ASP A 166 -14.58 7.97 7.13
C ASP A 166 -15.83 8.62 6.52
N ALA A 167 -16.79 8.96 7.36
CA ALA A 167 -18.08 9.55 6.98
C ALA A 167 -18.97 8.77 5.97
N MET A 168 -18.59 7.56 5.54
CA MET A 168 -19.51 6.68 4.79
C MET A 168 -20.67 6.24 5.69
N ALA A 169 -21.87 6.74 5.39
CA ALA A 169 -23.11 6.45 6.11
C ALA A 169 -23.79 5.16 5.62
N VAL A 170 -23.61 4.79 4.35
CA VAL A 170 -24.22 3.59 3.76
C VAL A 170 -23.25 2.83 2.85
N PRO A 171 -23.42 1.50 2.68
CA PRO A 171 -22.64 0.73 1.72
C PRO A 171 -22.76 1.30 0.31
N CYS A 172 -21.65 1.29 -0.44
CA CYS A 172 -21.58 1.77 -1.83
C CYS A 172 -21.98 3.25 -2.00
N GLN A 173 -21.81 4.07 -0.97
CA GLN A 173 -22.01 5.51 -1.06
C GLN A 173 -20.93 6.14 -1.95
N HIS A 174 -21.37 6.84 -3.00
CA HIS A 174 -20.53 7.59 -3.91
C HIS A 174 -21.33 8.74 -4.55
N PRO A 175 -20.69 9.72 -5.18
CA PRO A 175 -21.37 10.85 -5.83
C PRO A 175 -22.10 10.40 -7.10
N ALA A 176 -23.10 11.16 -7.52
CA ALA A 176 -23.68 11.01 -8.85
C ALA A 176 -22.70 11.48 -9.92
N LEU A 177 -22.76 10.92 -11.13
CA LEU A 177 -21.89 11.34 -12.25
C LEU A 177 -22.10 12.82 -12.65
N THR A 178 -23.23 13.41 -12.27
CA THR A 178 -23.55 14.82 -12.48
C THR A 178 -22.96 15.74 -11.43
N ASP A 179 -22.45 15.20 -10.33
CA ASP A 179 -21.89 16.00 -9.24
C ASP A 179 -20.52 16.56 -9.65
N LEU A 180 -20.28 17.82 -9.26
CA LEU A 180 -19.00 18.47 -9.52
C LEU A 180 -17.88 17.90 -8.63
N GLN A 181 -18.22 17.51 -7.40
CA GLN A 181 -17.29 17.04 -6.39
C GLN A 181 -17.92 15.88 -5.63
N ASP A 182 -17.07 15.07 -4.98
CA ASP A 182 -17.56 14.08 -4.04
C ASP A 182 -17.95 14.75 -2.73
N PRO A 183 -19.24 14.82 -2.36
CA PRO A 183 -19.67 15.45 -1.12
C PRO A 183 -19.27 14.66 0.13
N TYR A 184 -18.73 13.45 -0.04
CA TYR A 184 -18.25 12.56 1.02
C TYR A 184 -16.74 12.54 1.13
N GLN A 185 -16.04 13.22 0.23
CA GLN A 185 -14.61 13.45 0.37
C GLN A 185 -14.37 14.43 1.52
N VAL A 186 -14.04 13.88 2.68
CA VAL A 186 -13.73 14.61 3.91
C VAL A 186 -12.26 14.38 4.27
N GLY A 187 -11.35 15.08 3.58
CA GLY A 187 -9.91 14.97 3.75
C GLY A 187 -9.18 16.08 3.02
#